data_AF-A0A7C6L4X1-F1
#
_entry.id   AF-A0A7C6L4X1-F1
#
_cell.length_a   1.000
_cell.length_b   1.000
_cell.length_c   1.000
_cell.angle_alpha   90.00
_cell.angle_beta   90.00
_cell.angle_gamma   90.00
#
_symmetry.space_group_name_H-M   'P 1'
#
loop_
_entity.id
_entity.type
_entity.pdbx_description
1 polymer ?
#
loop_
_entity_poly.entity_id
_entity_poly.type
_entity_poly.pdbx_seq_one_letter_code
_entity_poly.pdbx_strand_id
1 'polypeptide(L)'
;MFERSILQEINGRILEERRFIQVLVGPRQVGKTTLVKQLVQKTDIPYLFVTADDLYAADTAWLRHEWGNARLQMQQSDRKEILFIVDEVQKVPNWSETVKKEWDNDSFS
;
A
#
# COMPACT_ATOMS: atom_id res chain seq x y z
N MET A 1 24.02 -8.10 -9.42
CA MET A 1 23.02 -8.18 -8.33
C MET A 1 21.71 -8.57 -9.00
N PHE A 2 21.12 -9.73 -8.68
CA PHE A 2 19.85 -10.18 -9.27
C PHE A 2 18.75 -9.22 -8.82
N GLU A 3 18.52 -8.17 -9.60
CA GLU A 3 17.31 -7.37 -9.49
C GLU A 3 16.18 -8.31 -9.92
N ARG A 4 15.50 -8.92 -8.94
CA ARG A 4 14.45 -9.91 -9.15
C ARG A 4 13.46 -9.32 -10.14
N SER A 5 13.16 -10.02 -11.23
CA SER A 5 12.17 -9.64 -12.25
C SER A 5 10.88 -9.05 -11.67
N ILE A 6 10.45 -9.58 -10.52
CA ILE A 6 9.28 -9.12 -9.75
C ILE A 6 9.40 -7.66 -9.30
N LEU A 7 10.58 -7.19 -8.86
CA LEU A 7 10.75 -5.80 -8.44
C LEU A 7 10.57 -4.85 -9.63
N GLN A 8 11.08 -5.21 -10.80
CA GLN A 8 10.89 -4.45 -12.04
C GLN A 8 9.42 -4.44 -12.45
N GLU A 9 8.73 -5.58 -12.34
CA GLU A 9 7.31 -5.68 -12.61
C GLU A 9 6.49 -4.78 -11.68
N ILE A 10 6.67 -4.88 -10.36
CA ILE A 10 5.92 -4.05 -9.40
C ILE A 10 6.25 -2.57 -9.58
N ASN A 11 7.50 -2.22 -9.89
CA ASN A 11 7.87 -0.84 -10.20
C ASN A 11 7.10 -0.32 -11.42
N GLY A 12 6.94 -1.14 -12.47
CA GLY A 12 6.06 -0.81 -13.59
C GLY A 12 4.61 -0.62 -13.14
N ARG A 13 4.07 -1.53 -12.32
CA ARG A 13 2.68 -1.48 -11.83
C ARG A 13 2.34 -0.23 -11.03
N ILE A 14 3.23 0.24 -10.17
CA ILE A 14 2.96 1.42 -9.34
C ILE A 14 3.05 2.74 -10.14
N LEU A 15 3.64 2.71 -11.34
CA LEU A 15 3.74 3.86 -12.25
C LEU A 15 2.61 3.88 -13.30
N GLU A 16 1.81 2.82 -13.38
CA GLU A 16 0.60 2.81 -14.21
C GLU A 16 -0.43 3.80 -13.66
N GLU A 17 -1.31 4.31 -14.53
CA GLU A 17 -2.44 5.11 -14.07
C GLU A 17 -3.22 4.35 -13.00
N ARG A 18 -3.68 5.09 -11.99
CA ARG A 18 -4.43 4.56 -10.85
C ARG A 18 -5.73 3.89 -11.30
N ARG A 19 -5.65 2.59 -11.57
CA ARG A 19 -6.77 1.74 -12.03
C ARG A 19 -6.88 0.45 -11.23
N PHE A 20 -5.76 -0.05 -10.72
CA PHE A 20 -5.67 -1.34 -10.06
C PHE A 20 -5.07 -1.23 -8.66
N ILE A 21 -5.67 -1.97 -7.72
CA ILE A 21 -5.08 -2.24 -6.41
C ILE A 21 -4.07 -3.37 -6.60
N GLN A 22 -2.82 -3.15 -6.22
CA GLN A 22 -1.76 -4.15 -6.33
C GLN A 22 -1.73 -5.00 -5.06
N VAL A 23 -1.75 -6.33 -5.22
CA VAL A 23 -1.70 -7.29 -4.10
C VAL A 23 -0.49 -8.19 -4.26
N LEU A 24 0.45 -8.13 -3.31
CA LEU A 24 1.62 -9.01 -3.29
C LEU A 24 1.36 -10.24 -2.42
N VAL A 25 1.10 -11.39 -3.05
CA VAL A 25 0.79 -12.65 -2.36
C VAL A 25 1.95 -13.63 -2.48
N GLY A 26 2.17 -14.41 -1.43
CA GLY A 26 3.14 -15.51 -1.43
C GLY A 26 3.35 -16.09 -0.04
N PRO A 27 4.06 -17.23 0.07
CA PRO A 27 4.33 -17.89 1.35
C PRO A 27 5.01 -16.96 2.37
N ARG A 28 4.95 -17.33 3.66
CA ARG A 28 5.74 -16.63 4.69
C ARG A 28 7.24 -16.75 4.39
N GLN A 29 8.02 -15.76 4.81
CA GLN A 29 9.49 -15.73 4.73
C GLN A 29 10.11 -15.73 3.32
N VAL A 30 9.34 -15.41 2.27
CA VAL A 30 9.88 -15.24 0.90
C VAL A 30 10.44 -13.85 0.59
N GLY A 31 10.38 -12.93 1.57
CA GLY A 31 10.92 -11.58 1.47
C GLY A 31 9.99 -10.56 0.80
N LYS A 32 8.66 -10.70 0.93
CA LYS A 32 7.67 -9.74 0.39
C LYS A 32 7.86 -8.32 0.94
N THR A 33 7.90 -8.19 2.26
CA THR A 33 8.17 -6.90 2.94
C THR A 33 9.51 -6.32 2.51
N THR A 34 10.55 -7.14 2.36
CA THR A 34 11.86 -6.71 1.88
C THR A 34 11.80 -6.16 0.46
N LEU A 35 11.05 -6.82 -0.43
CA LEU A 35 10.84 -6.38 -1.81
C LEU A 35 10.15 -5.00 -1.85
N VAL A 36 9.11 -4.79 -1.05
CA VAL A 36 8.40 -3.51 -0.99
C VAL A 36 9.27 -2.41 -0.38
N LYS A 37 10.09 -2.73 0.63
CA LYS A 37 11.10 -1.80 1.17
C LYS A 37 12.14 -1.39 0.13
N GLN A 38 12.54 -2.30 -0.75
CA GLN A 38 13.42 -1.98 -1.88
C GLN A 38 12.72 -1.14 -2.95
N LEU A 39 11.43 -1.36 -3.17
CA LEU A 39 10.61 -0.57 -4.11
C LEU A 39 10.52 0.89 -3.68
N VAL A 40 10.17 1.16 -2.42
CA VAL A 40 10.02 2.54 -1.92
C VAL A 40 11.33 3.32 -1.89
N GLN A 41 12.49 2.64 -1.88
CA GLN A 41 13.80 3.27 -2.02
C GLN A 41 14.14 3.68 -3.46
N LYS A 42 13.38 3.20 -4.45
CA LYS A 42 13.64 3.40 -5.89
C LYS A 42 12.62 4.29 -6.58
N THR A 43 11.51 4.61 -5.92
CA THR A 43 10.47 5.49 -6.45
C THR A 43 10.54 6.86 -5.79
N ASP A 44 10.25 7.90 -6.56
CA ASP A 44 10.10 9.27 -6.06
C ASP A 44 8.67 9.55 -5.54
N ILE A 45 7.76 8.57 -5.67
CA ILE A 45 6.40 8.66 -5.16
C ILE A 45 6.47 8.65 -3.62
N PRO A 46 5.96 9.70 -2.94
CA PRO A 46 5.82 9.67 -1.49
C PRO A 46 4.99 8.45 -1.07
N TYR A 47 5.33 7.82 0.03
CA TYR A 47 4.63 6.63 0.49
C TYR A 47 4.25 6.73 1.97
N LEU A 48 3.19 6.02 2.33
CA LEU A 48 2.85 5.71 3.72
C LEU A 48 2.86 4.20 3.87
N PHE A 49 3.78 3.69 4.68
CA PHE A 49 3.93 2.28 4.97
C PHE A 49 3.41 1.97 6.37
N VAL A 50 2.35 1.15 6.45
CA VAL A 50 1.76 0.69 7.70
C VAL A 50 1.74 -0.82 7.76
N THR A 51 1.75 -1.39 8.97
CA THR A 51 1.68 -2.84 9.18
C THR A 51 0.53 -3.18 10.11
N ALA A 52 -0.28 -4.16 9.71
CA ALA A 52 -1.32 -4.72 10.56
C ALA A 52 -0.77 -5.72 11.60
N ASP A 53 0.52 -6.04 11.56
CA ASP A 53 1.17 -6.96 12.50
C ASP A 53 1.42 -6.33 13.89
N ASP A 54 1.69 -5.02 13.93
CA ASP A 54 2.10 -4.32 15.16
C ASP A 54 0.92 -4.01 16.11
N LEU A 55 -0.29 -4.44 15.77
CA LEU A 55 -1.51 -4.12 16.51
C LEU A 55 -2.25 -5.39 16.93
N TYR A 56 -2.44 -5.55 18.24
CA TYR A 56 -3.24 -6.62 18.83
C TYR A 56 -4.70 -6.66 18.32
N ALA A 57 -5.19 -5.58 17.71
CA ALA A 57 -6.54 -5.47 17.17
C ALA A 57 -6.60 -4.56 15.92
N ALA A 58 -5.79 -4.81 14.90
CA ALA A 58 -5.96 -4.14 13.61
C ALA A 58 -7.35 -4.46 13.05
N ASP A 59 -8.21 -3.45 12.94
CA ASP A 59 -9.60 -3.59 12.48
C ASP A 59 -9.91 -2.63 11.31
N THR A 60 -11.16 -2.66 10.84
CA THR A 60 -11.59 -1.78 9.75
C THR A 60 -11.49 -0.29 10.09
N ALA A 61 -11.60 0.09 11.37
CA ALA A 61 -11.48 1.47 11.81
C ALA A 61 -10.02 1.92 11.74
N TRP A 62 -9.09 1.06 12.17
CA TRP A 62 -7.66 1.28 11.98
C TRP A 62 -7.29 1.48 10.51
N LEU A 63 -7.75 0.58 9.62
CA LEU A 63 -7.41 0.68 8.20
C LEU A 63 -7.95 1.98 7.57
N ARG A 64 -9.15 2.42 7.95
CA ARG A 64 -9.69 3.73 7.51
C ARG A 64 -8.92 4.91 8.09
N HIS A 65 -8.46 4.80 9.34
CA HIS A 65 -7.63 5.83 9.97
C HIS A 65 -6.32 6.01 9.20
N GLU A 66 -5.59 4.92 8.91
CA GLU A 66 -4.35 4.98 8.15
C GLU A 66 -4.55 5.47 6.71
N TRP A 67 -5.67 5.11 6.08
CA TRP A 67 -6.05 5.69 4.78
C TRP A 67 -6.28 7.21 4.88
N GLY A 68 -6.94 7.67 5.94
CA GLY A 68 -7.11 9.09 6.23
C GLY A 68 -5.78 9.81 6.42
N ASN A 69 -4.81 9.18 7.11
CA ASN A 69 -3.46 9.71 7.27
C ASN A 69 -2.76 9.88 5.92
N ALA A 70 -2.90 8.91 5.00
CA ALA A 70 -2.36 9.02 3.65
C ALA A 70 -2.96 10.22 2.89
N ARG A 71 -4.28 10.44 2.98
CA ARG A 71 -4.95 11.60 2.38
C ARG A 71 -4.43 12.93 2.96
N LEU A 72 -4.29 13.02 4.28
CA LEU A 72 -3.76 14.21 4.95
C LEU A 72 -2.32 14.51 4.51
N GLN A 73 -1.47 13.48 4.44
CA GLN A 73 -0.09 13.62 3.99
C GLN A 73 -0.01 14.07 2.52
N MET A 74 -0.91 13.58 1.66
CA MET A 74 -1.01 14.04 0.27
C MET A 74 -1.40 15.52 0.20
N GLN A 75 -2.41 15.95 0.97
CA GLN A 75 -2.83 17.35 1.04
C GLN A 75 -1.72 18.29 1.53
N GLN A 76 -0.83 17.81 2.41
CA GLN A 76 0.27 18.61 2.97
C GLN A 76 1.51 18.66 2.07
N SER A 77 1.67 17.75 1.10
CA SER A 77 2.95 17.56 0.40
C SER A 77 3.04 18.23 -0.98
N ASP A 78 2.01 18.94 -1.45
CA ASP A 78 1.87 19.43 -2.84
C ASP A 78 2.02 18.31 -3.91
N ARG A 79 1.91 17.05 -3.50
CA ARG A 79 2.08 15.88 -4.36
C ARG A 79 0.72 15.44 -4.90
N LYS A 80 0.72 14.97 -6.14
CA LYS A 80 -0.48 14.52 -6.84
C LYS A 80 -0.91 13.11 -6.45
N GLU A 81 -0.02 12.34 -5.84
CA GLU A 81 -0.25 10.95 -5.47
C GLU A 81 0.60 10.55 -4.26
N ILE A 82 0.13 9.51 -3.58
CA ILE A 82 0.85 8.85 -2.49
C ILE A 82 0.68 7.34 -2.64
N LEU A 83 1.76 6.59 -2.43
CA LEU A 83 1.75 5.14 -2.41
C LEU A 83 1.37 4.65 -1.00
N PHE A 84 0.13 4.23 -0.82
CA PHE A 84 -0.34 3.65 0.45
C PHE A 84 -0.10 2.14 0.50
N ILE A 85 0.72 1.70 1.45
CA ILE A 85 1.18 0.31 1.57
C ILE A 85 0.73 -0.24 2.92
N VAL A 86 0.00 -1.35 2.89
CA VAL A 86 -0.47 -2.06 4.09
C VAL A 86 0.14 -3.46 4.12
N ASP A 87 1.12 -3.66 4.99
CA ASP A 87 1.72 -4.98 5.23
C ASP A 87 0.81 -5.85 6.10
N GLU A 88 0.82 -7.15 5.84
CA GLU A 88 0.00 -8.15 6.53
C GLU A 88 -1.52 -7.80 6.58
N VAL A 89 -2.04 -7.13 5.55
CA VAL A 89 -3.44 -6.64 5.48
C VAL A 89 -4.50 -7.71 5.77
N GLN A 90 -4.20 -8.99 5.49
CA GLN A 90 -5.08 -10.12 5.82
C GLN A 90 -5.42 -10.27 7.31
N LYS A 91 -4.67 -9.61 8.21
CA LYS A 91 -4.96 -9.59 9.65
C LYS A 91 -6.13 -8.70 10.02
N VAL A 92 -6.49 -7.75 9.15
CA VAL A 92 -7.64 -6.87 9.33
C VAL A 92 -8.90 -7.61 8.86
N PRO A 93 -9.93 -7.79 9.72
CA PRO A 93 -11.20 -8.36 9.30
C PRO A 93 -11.87 -7.49 8.22
N ASN A 94 -12.46 -8.10 7.18
CA ASN A 94 -13.15 -7.40 6.08
C ASN A 94 -12.32 -6.27 5.44
N TRP A 95 -11.00 -6.49 5.35
CA TRP A 95 -10.08 -5.52 4.79
C TRP A 95 -10.41 -5.21 3.33
N SER A 96 -10.80 -6.22 2.55
CA SER A 96 -11.00 -6.07 1.10
C SER A 96 -12.14 -5.12 0.77
N GLU A 97 -13.24 -5.20 1.51
CA GLU A 97 -14.41 -4.33 1.42
C GLU A 97 -14.05 -2.91 1.83
N THR A 98 -13.23 -2.78 2.88
CA THR A 98 -12.78 -1.47 3.38
C THR A 98 -11.84 -0.78 2.38
N VAL A 99 -10.83 -1.49 1.86
CA VAL A 99 -9.92 -0.99 0.82
C VAL A 99 -10.71 -0.59 -0.42
N LYS A 100 -11.62 -1.44 -0.90
CA LYS A 100 -12.43 -1.13 -2.08
C LYS A 100 -13.28 0.13 -1.86
N LYS A 101 -13.95 0.24 -0.71
CA LYS A 101 -14.79 1.39 -0.39
C LYS A 101 -13.99 2.70 -0.39
N GLU A 102 -12.83 2.71 0.28
CA GLU A 102 -12.00 3.93 0.33
C GLU A 102 -11.38 4.26 -1.03
N TRP A 103 -10.99 3.24 -1.80
CA TRP A 103 -10.49 3.41 -3.16
C TRP A 103 -11.54 4.04 -4.09
N ASP A 104 -12.78 3.55 -4.04
CA ASP A 104 -13.89 4.06 -4.84
C ASP A 104 -14.20 5.52 -4.43
N ASN A 105 -14.24 5.82 -3.14
CA ASN A 105 -14.43 7.19 -2.64
C ASN A 105 -13.40 8.17 -3.24
N ASP A 106 -12.14 7.77 -3.32
CA ASP A 106 -11.06 8.59 -3.90
C ASP A 106 -11.06 8.61 -5.45
N SER A 107 -11.92 7.83 -6.10
CA SER A 107 -12.03 7.79 -7.57
C SER A 107 -13.23 8.58 -8.10
N PHE A 108 -14.28 8.69 -7.28
CA PHE A 108 -15.51 9.40 -7.63
C PHE A 108 -15.65 10.79 -6.99
N SER A 109 -14.67 11.21 -6.17
CA SER A 109 -14.62 12.56 -5.56
C SER A 109 -13.88 13.58 -6.40
#